data_AF-A0A2V8R6R3-F1
#
_entry.id   AF-A0A2V8R6R3-F1
#
_cell.length_a   1.000
_cell.length_b   1.000
_cell.length_c   1.000
_cell.angle_alpha   90.00
_cell.angle_beta   90.00
_cell.angle_gamma   90.00
#
_symmetry.space_group_name_H-M   'P 1'
#
loop_
_entity.id
_entity.type
_entity.pdbx_description
1 polymer ?
#
loop_
_entity_poly.entity_id
_entity_poly.type
_entity_poly.pdbx_seq_one_letter_code
_entity_poly.pdbx_strand_id
1 'polypeptide(L)'
;RMRDEFGTDPAEVSAAIGPAARACCYEVGAEVVNAFRAKFPNADSLFTPTHDGHALVDIQLANRQQLVEAGVAAGRVHTLPLCTICRPELFFSYRREKRLYGRTGRLLSVIGMRNADSS
;
A
#
# COMPACT_ATOMS: atom_id res chain seq x y z
N ARG A 1 -4.57 17.46 5.53
CA ARG A 1 -5.80 17.53 4.70
C ARG A 1 -7.04 17.15 5.50
N MET A 2 -7.32 15.87 5.81
CA MET A 2 -8.56 15.50 6.55
C MET A 2 -8.75 16.26 7.87
N ARG A 3 -7.69 16.35 8.68
CA ARG A 3 -7.68 17.13 9.92
C ARG A 3 -7.92 18.62 9.68
N ASP A 4 -7.16 19.20 8.75
CA ASP A 4 -7.14 20.66 8.52
C ASP A 4 -8.40 21.17 7.80
N GLU A 5 -8.99 20.36 6.92
CA GLU A 5 -10.14 20.76 6.08
C GLU A 5 -11.48 20.37 6.71
N PHE A 6 -11.55 19.26 7.44
CA PHE A 6 -12.82 18.70 7.94
C PHE A 6 -12.85 18.55 9.47
N GLY A 7 -11.81 19.01 10.18
CA GLY A 7 -11.71 18.84 11.64
C GLY A 7 -11.68 17.38 12.08
N THR A 8 -11.30 16.45 11.19
CA THR A 8 -11.32 15.01 11.47
C THR A 8 -10.31 14.68 12.55
N ASP A 9 -10.78 14.02 13.61
CA ASP A 9 -9.92 13.33 14.56
C ASP A 9 -9.35 12.06 13.89
N PRO A 10 -8.02 11.96 13.68
CA PRO A 10 -7.42 10.76 13.10
C PRO A 10 -7.72 9.48 13.90
N ALA A 11 -7.91 9.58 15.22
CA ALA A 11 -8.20 8.42 16.06
C ALA A 11 -9.53 7.74 15.70
N GLU A 12 -10.47 8.51 15.14
CA GLU A 12 -11.79 8.04 14.68
C GLU A 12 -11.80 7.56 13.23
N VAL A 13 -10.71 7.80 12.48
CA VAL A 13 -10.59 7.36 11.09
C VAL A 13 -10.45 5.84 11.02
N SER A 14 -11.18 5.23 10.10
CA SER A 14 -10.95 3.85 9.66
C SER A 14 -10.32 3.85 8.28
N ALA A 15 -9.23 3.11 8.13
CA ALA A 15 -8.46 3.01 6.89
C ALA A 15 -8.39 1.56 6.40
N ALA A 16 -8.49 1.38 5.09
CA ALA A 16 -8.34 0.09 4.44
C ALA A 16 -7.23 0.14 3.38
N ILE A 17 -6.24 -0.75 3.49
CA ILE A 17 -5.18 -0.96 2.51
C ILE A 17 -5.59 -2.15 1.63
N GLY A 18 -5.89 -1.85 0.37
CA GLY A 18 -6.35 -2.83 -0.63
C GLY A 18 -5.26 -3.78 -1.14
N PRO A 19 -5.60 -4.66 -2.10
CA PRO A 19 -4.64 -5.51 -2.79
C PRO A 19 -3.54 -4.67 -3.47
N ALA A 20 -2.29 -5.06 -3.26
CA ALA A 20 -1.13 -4.34 -3.81
C ALA A 20 0.00 -5.32 -4.16
N ALA A 21 1.10 -4.83 -4.74
CA ALA A 21 2.33 -5.61 -4.76
C ALA A 21 2.82 -5.81 -3.32
N ARG A 22 3.29 -7.01 -2.96
CA ARG A 22 3.65 -7.35 -1.57
C ARG A 22 5.07 -7.87 -1.46
N ALA A 23 5.61 -7.83 -0.24
CA ALA A 23 6.94 -8.33 0.10
C ALA A 23 7.18 -9.81 -0.27
N CYS A 24 6.13 -10.61 -0.52
CA CYS A 24 6.30 -11.98 -0.99
C CYS A 24 7.00 -12.08 -2.35
N CYS A 25 6.94 -11.03 -3.20
CA CYS A 25 7.54 -11.08 -4.54
C CYS A 25 7.85 -9.71 -5.17
N TYR A 26 7.64 -8.61 -4.45
CA TYR A 26 7.90 -7.28 -4.98
C TYR A 26 9.34 -6.86 -4.71
N GLU A 27 10.23 -7.24 -5.60
CA GLU A 27 11.65 -6.90 -5.55
C GLU A 27 11.93 -5.53 -6.16
N VAL A 28 12.84 -4.78 -5.55
CA VAL A 28 13.30 -3.45 -5.97
C VAL A 28 14.82 -3.34 -5.84
N GLY A 29 15.42 -2.43 -6.60
CA GLY A 29 16.85 -2.15 -6.54
C GLY A 29 17.22 -1.12 -5.47
N ALA A 30 18.52 -0.90 -5.32
CA ALA A 30 19.13 0.00 -4.34
C ALA A 30 18.60 1.44 -4.41
N GLU A 31 18.17 1.92 -5.58
CA GLU A 31 17.59 3.24 -5.75
C GLU A 31 16.31 3.43 -4.93
N VAL A 32 15.46 2.40 -4.88
CA VAL A 32 14.22 2.43 -4.09
C VAL A 32 14.54 2.27 -2.61
N VAL A 33 15.45 1.35 -2.26
CA VAL A 33 15.87 1.15 -0.86
C VAL A 33 16.41 2.44 -0.26
N ASN A 34 17.29 3.13 -0.98
CA ASN A 34 17.89 4.38 -0.53
C ASN A 34 16.83 5.51 -0.43
N ALA A 35 15.90 5.58 -1.39
CA ALA A 35 14.80 6.54 -1.33
C ALA A 35 13.88 6.34 -0.11
N PHE A 36 13.65 5.09 0.31
CA PHE A 36 12.89 4.79 1.52
C PHE A 36 13.67 5.16 2.78
N ARG A 37 14.96 4.79 2.87
CA ARG A 37 15.83 5.16 4.01
C ARG A 37 15.92 6.66 4.24
N ALA A 38 15.88 7.45 3.17
CA ALA A 38 15.89 8.91 3.27
C ALA A 38 14.59 9.50 3.83
N LYS A 39 13.47 8.76 3.80
CA LYS A 39 12.13 9.27 4.16
C LYS A 39 11.51 8.60 5.38
N PHE A 40 11.89 7.37 5.70
CA PHE A 40 11.27 6.57 6.76
C PHE A 40 12.28 6.26 7.88
N PRO A 41 12.01 6.68 9.13
CA PRO A 41 12.91 6.47 10.27
C PRO A 41 13.22 4.99 10.60
N ASN A 42 12.48 4.02 10.05
CA ASN A 42 12.69 2.59 10.26
C ASN A 42 12.60 1.79 8.95
N ALA A 43 13.10 2.38 7.86
CA ALA A 43 12.99 1.81 6.52
C ALA A 43 13.49 0.37 6.41
N ASP A 44 14.54 -0.01 7.14
CA ASP A 44 15.14 -1.34 7.04
C ASP A 44 14.16 -2.47 7.41
N SER A 45 13.20 -2.21 8.31
CA SER A 45 12.14 -3.18 8.65
C SER A 45 11.18 -3.49 7.49
N LEU A 46 11.19 -2.66 6.45
CA LEU A 46 10.34 -2.80 5.26
C LEU A 46 10.98 -3.65 4.17
N PHE A 47 12.25 -4.04 4.33
CA PHE A 47 13.02 -4.72 3.30
C PHE A 47 13.50 -6.10 3.73
N THR A 48 13.46 -7.06 2.81
CA THR A 48 14.12 -8.37 2.95
C THR A 48 15.13 -8.53 1.83
N PRO A 49 16.44 -8.61 2.11
CA PRO A 49 17.47 -8.77 1.08
C PRO A 49 17.24 -10.03 0.24
N THR A 50 17.52 -9.95 -1.06
CA THR A 50 17.41 -11.11 -1.98
C THR A 50 18.76 -11.45 -2.61
N HIS A 51 19.30 -10.54 -3.42
CA HIS A 51 20.62 -10.64 -4.02
C HIS A 51 21.30 -9.27 -4.05
N ASP A 52 22.53 -9.20 -4.54
CA ASP A 52 23.32 -7.97 -4.47
C ASP A 52 22.59 -6.76 -5.07
N GLY A 53 22.53 -5.69 -4.28
CA GLY A 53 21.81 -4.45 -4.59
C GLY A 53 20.27 -4.54 -4.63
N HIS A 54 19.64 -5.66 -4.24
CA HIS A 54 18.19 -5.87 -4.36
C HIS A 54 17.54 -6.37 -3.07
N ALA A 55 16.27 -6.02 -2.90
CA ALA A 55 15.47 -6.45 -1.77
C ALA A 55 13.98 -6.52 -2.12
N LEU A 56 13.24 -7.39 -1.42
CA LEU A 56 11.79 -7.39 -1.38
C LEU A 56 11.31 -6.24 -0.50
N VAL A 57 10.27 -5.50 -0.93
CA VAL A 57 9.72 -4.37 -0.17
C VAL A 57 8.28 -4.61 0.29
N ASP A 58 8.00 -4.30 1.55
CA ASP A 58 6.64 -4.30 2.11
C ASP A 58 6.01 -2.90 2.08
N ILE A 59 5.42 -2.55 0.93
CA ILE A 59 4.71 -1.27 0.77
C ILE A 59 3.41 -1.20 1.57
N GLN A 60 2.79 -2.33 1.91
CA GLN A 60 1.58 -2.33 2.73
C GLN A 60 1.92 -2.00 4.18
N LEU A 61 3.01 -2.57 4.70
CA LEU A 61 3.54 -2.22 6.01
C LEU A 61 3.98 -0.76 6.07
N ALA A 62 4.69 -0.27 5.04
CA ALA A 62 5.12 1.12 4.96
C ALA A 62 3.94 2.12 5.03
N ASN A 63 2.84 1.83 4.31
CA ASN A 63 1.63 2.65 4.36
C ASN A 63 0.89 2.51 5.69
N ARG A 64 0.86 1.31 6.28
CA ARG A 64 0.28 1.10 7.61
C ARG A 64 1.01 1.91 8.68
N GLN A 65 2.34 1.92 8.66
CA GLN A 65 3.15 2.71 9.59
C GLN A 65 2.86 4.20 9.43
N GLN A 66 2.82 4.72 8.20
CA GLN A 66 2.47 6.13 7.95
C GLN A 66 1.08 6.51 8.46
N LEU A 67 0.08 5.64 8.30
CA LEU A 67 -1.27 5.90 8.82
C LEU A 67 -1.28 5.99 10.35
N VAL A 68 -0.56 5.09 11.01
CA VAL A 68 -0.44 5.08 12.48
C VAL A 68 0.33 6.31 12.96
N GLU A 69 1.43 6.67 12.31
CA GLU A 69 2.21 7.88 12.59
C GLU A 69 1.39 9.17 12.37
N ALA A 70 0.45 9.15 11.43
CA ALA A 70 -0.50 10.25 11.21
C ALA A 70 -1.61 10.35 12.29
N GLY A 71 -1.66 9.38 13.21
CA GLY A 71 -2.59 9.33 14.34
C GLY A 71 -3.77 8.38 14.17
N VAL A 72 -3.86 7.63 13.06
CA VAL A 72 -4.93 6.63 12.89
C VAL A 72 -4.71 5.48 13.87
N ALA A 73 -5.74 5.14 14.64
CA ALA A 73 -5.64 4.06 15.62
C ALA A 73 -5.24 2.73 14.93
N ALA A 74 -4.21 2.05 15.44
CA ALA A 74 -3.66 0.85 14.81
C ALA A 74 -4.69 -0.27 14.59
N GLY A 75 -5.71 -0.36 15.46
CA GLY A 75 -6.83 -1.31 15.35
C GLY A 75 -7.86 -0.95 14.26
N ARG A 76 -7.81 0.27 13.72
CA ARG A 76 -8.69 0.77 12.66
C ARG A 76 -8.01 0.82 11.28
N VAL A 77 -6.77 0.31 11.19
CA VAL A 77 -6.05 0.14 9.92
C VAL A 77 -6.15 -1.31 9.47
N HIS A 78 -7.03 -1.57 8.52
CA HIS A 78 -7.28 -2.90 7.96
C HIS A 78 -6.43 -3.12 6.71
N THR A 79 -5.69 -4.21 6.64
CA THR A 79 -4.84 -4.51 5.48
C THR A 79 -5.25 -5.83 4.85
N LEU A 80 -5.61 -5.81 3.56
CA LEU A 80 -5.97 -7.03 2.85
C LEU A 80 -4.71 -7.82 2.48
N PRO A 81 -4.60 -9.11 2.84
CA PRO A 81 -3.41 -9.92 2.60
C PRO A 81 -3.32 -10.44 1.16
N LEU A 82 -3.67 -9.63 0.16
CA LEU A 82 -3.75 -10.02 -1.25
C LEU A 82 -2.65 -9.36 -2.08
N CYS A 83 -1.87 -10.18 -2.80
CA CYS A 83 -0.82 -9.71 -3.70
C CYS A 83 -1.30 -9.67 -5.14
N THR A 84 -1.25 -8.50 -5.78
CA THR A 84 -1.67 -8.34 -7.19
C THR A 84 -0.73 -9.06 -8.16
N ILE A 85 0.55 -9.24 -7.82
CA ILE A 85 1.51 -9.98 -8.66
C ILE A 85 1.25 -11.49 -8.62
N CYS A 86 0.97 -12.03 -7.43
CA CYS A 86 0.79 -13.47 -7.21
C CYS A 86 -0.58 -13.99 -7.64
N ARG A 87 -1.60 -13.13 -7.73
CA ARG A 87 -3.00 -13.51 -7.97
C ARG A 87 -3.50 -12.98 -9.32
N PRO A 88 -2.91 -13.40 -10.45
CA PRO A 88 -3.28 -12.92 -11.79
C PRO A 88 -4.71 -13.27 -12.19
N GLU A 89 -5.31 -14.26 -11.54
CA GLU A 89 -6.70 -14.66 -11.76
C GLU A 89 -7.70 -13.68 -11.13
N LEU A 90 -7.24 -12.80 -10.23
CA LEU A 90 -8.06 -11.80 -9.56
C LEU A 90 -7.69 -10.36 -9.93
N PHE A 91 -6.43 -10.09 -10.26
CA PHE A 91 -5.90 -8.74 -10.36
C PHE A 91 -5.03 -8.51 -11.58
N PHE A 92 -5.17 -7.32 -12.18
CA PHE A 92 -4.15 -6.78 -13.08
C PHE A 92 -2.88 -6.43 -12.29
N SER A 93 -1.71 -6.68 -12.90
CA SER A 93 -0.42 -6.34 -12.31
C SER A 93 0.57 -5.83 -13.35
N TYR A 94 0.89 -4.54 -13.28
CA TYR A 94 1.86 -3.91 -14.17
C TYR A 94 3.23 -4.62 -14.15
N ARG A 95 3.73 -4.99 -12.96
CA ARG A 95 5.04 -5.64 -12.79
C ARG A 95 5.12 -6.97 -13.54
N ARG A 96 4.02 -7.72 -13.58
CA ARG A 96 3.90 -9.00 -14.28
C ARG A 96 3.57 -8.82 -15.76
N GLU A 97 2.50 -8.11 -16.05
CA GLU A 97 1.86 -8.07 -17.36
C GLU A 97 2.61 -7.19 -18.35
N LYS A 98 3.28 -6.11 -17.92
CA LYS A 98 4.11 -5.31 -18.85
C LYS A 98 5.20 -6.17 -19.51
N ARG A 99 5.82 -7.08 -18.75
CA ARG A 99 6.84 -7.99 -19.28
C ARG A 99 6.25 -9.04 -20.22
N LEU A 100 5.06 -9.56 -19.92
CA LEU A 100 4.45 -10.65 -20.68
C LEU A 100 3.70 -10.18 -21.93
N TYR A 101 3.00 -9.05 -21.84
CA TYR A 101 2.03 -8.61 -22.84
C TYR A 101 2.29 -7.19 -23.37
N GLY A 102 3.28 -6.47 -22.84
CA GLY A 102 3.56 -5.07 -23.21
C GLY A 102 2.53 -4.06 -22.72
N ARG A 103 1.43 -4.51 -22.08
CA ARG A 103 0.33 -3.69 -21.57
C ARG A 103 -0.30 -4.33 -20.33
N THR A 104 -1.10 -3.57 -19.60
CA THR A 104 -1.79 -4.03 -18.38
C THR A 104 -3.02 -3.16 -18.10
N GLY A 105 -4.07 -3.77 -17.55
CA GLY A 105 -5.26 -3.08 -17.09
C GLY A 105 -5.03 -2.25 -15.80
N ARG A 106 -6.10 -1.69 -15.24
CA ARG A 106 -6.07 -0.99 -13.95
C ARG A 106 -7.24 -1.43 -13.09
N LEU A 107 -6.98 -1.58 -11.81
CA LEU A 107 -8.02 -1.77 -10.80
C LEU A 107 -8.53 -0.41 -10.34
N LEU A 108 -9.78 -0.36 -9.89
CA LEU A 108 -10.38 0.82 -9.29
C LEU A 108 -10.71 0.54 -7.82
N SER A 109 -10.32 1.44 -6.93
CA SER A 109 -10.78 1.46 -5.53
C SER A 109 -11.75 2.62 -5.36
N VAL A 110 -12.92 2.35 -4.76
CA VAL A 110 -13.98 3.34 -4.57
C VAL A 110 -14.40 3.40 -3.10
N ILE A 111 -14.72 4.60 -2.63
CA ILE A 111 -15.37 4.84 -1.34
C ILE A 111 -16.46 5.88 -1.57
N GLY A 112 -17.61 5.70 -0.94
CA GLY A 112 -18.75 6.59 -1.08
C GLY A 112 -19.75 6.38 0.04
N MET A 113 -20.54 7.41 0.31
CA MET A 113 -21.66 7.34 1.24
C MET A 113 -22.94 7.20 0.42
N ARG A 114 -23.84 6.31 0.86
CA ARG A 114 -25.21 6.31 0.36
C ARG A 114 -25.93 7.45 1.07
N ASN A 115 -26.52 8.38 0.31
CA ASN A 115 -27.44 9.35 0.91
C ASN A 115 -28.64 8.58 1.46
N ALA A 116 -29.05 8.87 2.70
CA ALA A 116 -30.31 8.37 3.19
C ALA A 116 -31.42 9.00 2.35
N ASP A 117 -32.26 8.17 1.72
CA ASP A 117 -33.48 8.66 1.08
C ASP A 117 -34.32 9.32 2.17
N SER A 118 -34.49 10.65 2.08
CA SER A 118 -35.42 11.40 2.92
C SER A 118 -36.83 10.96 2.56
N SER A 119 -37.37 10.01 3.32
CA SER A 119 -38.80 9.67 3.32
C SER A 119 -39.60 10.72 4.08
#